data_AF-A0A8T5ZJS3-F1
#
_entry.id   AF-A0A8T5ZJS3-F1
#
_cell.length_a   1.000
_cell.length_b   1.000
_cell.length_c   1.000
_cell.angle_alpha   90.00
_cell.angle_beta   90.00
_cell.angle_gamma   90.00
#
_symmetry.space_group_name_H-M   'P 1'
#
loop_
_entity.id
_entity.type
_entity.pdbx_description
1 polymer ?
#
loop_
_entity_poly.entity_id
_entity_poly.type
_entity_poly.pdbx_seq_one_letter_code
_entity_poly.pdbx_strand_id
1 'polypeptide(L)' 'LIHLGLSIRAWQRLLKVARTIADIDQSDIITRQHLQEAVSYRAIDRLLIHLQKLLT' A
#
# COMPACT_ATOMS: atom_id res chain seq x y z
N LEU A 1 10.57 14.33 -0.20
CA LEU A 1 9.43 13.74 -0.94
C LEU A 1 9.83 12.94 -2.20
N ILE A 2 11.13 12.82 -2.55
CA ILE A 2 11.62 12.10 -3.75
C ILE A 2 12.41 10.81 -3.41
N HIS A 3 12.70 10.55 -2.13
CA HIS A 3 13.62 9.48 -1.71
C HIS A 3 13.13 8.02 -1.84
N LEU A 4 11.88 7.79 -2.26
CA LEU A 4 11.32 6.43 -2.42
C LEU A 4 11.00 6.07 -3.88
N GLY A 5 11.31 6.93 -4.85
CA GLY A 5 10.95 6.71 -6.27
C GLY A 5 9.44 6.60 -6.53
N LEU A 6 8.60 6.92 -5.54
CA LEU A 6 7.15 6.89 -5.66
C LEU A 6 6.67 8.15 -6.35
N SER A 7 5.96 7.98 -7.47
CA SER A 7 5.17 9.08 -8.04
C SER A 7 4.15 9.58 -7.00
N ILE A 8 3.77 10.85 -7.09
CA ILE A 8 2.73 11.45 -6.23
C ILE A 8 1.45 10.60 -6.23
N ARG A 9 1.06 10.05 -7.39
CA ARG A 9 -0.09 9.14 -7.52
C ARG A 9 0.11 7.85 -6.75
N ALA A 10 1.31 7.27 -6.78
CA ALA A 10 1.61 6.06 -6.02
C ALA A 10 1.57 6.34 -4.51
N TRP A 11 2.05 7.51 -4.06
CA TRP A 11 1.94 7.93 -2.67
C TRP A 11 0.49 8.13 -2.22
N GLN A 12 -0.34 8.82 -3.00
CA GLN A 12 -1.76 9.01 -2.70
C GLN A 12 -2.52 7.68 -2.59
N ARG A 13 -2.25 6.72 -3.49
CA ARG A 13 -2.83 5.37 -3.39
C ARG A 13 -2.39 4.64 -2.13
N LEU A 14 -1.12 4.77 -1.75
CA LEU A 14 -0.61 4.18 -0.51
C LEU A 14 -1.34 4.75 0.72
N LEU A 15 -1.50 6.07 0.79
CA LEU A 15 -2.23 6.72 1.88
C LEU A 15 -3.69 6.29 1.94
N LYS A 16 -4.35 6.08 0.79
CA LYS A 16 -5.73 5.60 0.74
C LYS A 16 -5.86 4.19 1.33
N VAL A 17 -4.95 3.28 0.98
CA VAL A 17 -4.91 1.92 1.54
C VAL A 17 -4.60 1.96 3.04
N ALA A 18 -3.62 2.76 3.45
CA ALA A 18 -3.28 2.93 4.87
C ALA A 18 -4.46 3.51 5.67
N ARG A 19 -5.25 4.42 5.07
CA ARG A 19 -6.47 4.94 5.70
C ARG A 19 -7.53 3.85 5.85
N THR A 20 -7.75 3.04 4.82
CA THR A 20 -8.69 1.90 4.90
C THR A 20 -8.30 0.91 6.00
N ILE A 21 -7.00 0.63 6.15
CA ILE A 21 -6.50 -0.22 7.24
C ILE A 21 -6.77 0.43 8.61
N ALA A 22 -6.49 1.74 8.74
CA ALA A 22 -6.79 2.49 9.95
C ALA A 22 -8.29 2.48 10.29
N ASP A 23 -9.16 2.62 9.28
CA ASP A 23 -10.61 2.57 9.45
C ASP A 23 -11.08 1.19 9.94
N ILE A 24 -10.47 0.10 9.45
CA ILE A 24 -10.76 -1.27 9.91
C ILE A 24 -10.29 -1.47 11.36
N ASP A 25 -9.14 -0.90 11.72
CA ASP A 25 -8.59 -0.91 13.08
C ASP A 25 -9.30 0.09 14.02
N GLN A 26 -10.36 0.77 13.54
CA GLN A 26 -11.08 1.82 14.27
C GLN A 26 -10.17 2.93 14.80
N SER A 27 -9.08 3.20 14.09
CA SER A 27 -8.08 4.19 14.45
C SER A 27 -8.35 5.52 13.74
N ASP A 28 -8.52 6.58 14.52
CA ASP A 28 -8.73 7.92 14.00
C ASP A 28 -7.52 8.46 13.23
N ILE A 29 -6.32 7.96 13.53
CA ILE A 29 -5.07 8.39 12.92
C ILE A 29 -4.40 7.26 12.15
N ILE A 30 -3.76 7.62 11.04
CA ILE A 30 -2.91 6.67 10.32
C ILE A 30 -1.62 6.52 11.13
N THR A 31 -1.40 5.33 11.69
CA THR A 31 -0.19 4.99 12.43
C THR A 31 0.88 4.44 11.48
N ARG A 32 2.10 4.31 12.00
CA ARG A 32 3.20 3.67 11.26
C ARG A 32 2.88 2.22 10.88
N GLN A 33 2.11 1.52 11.69
CA GLN A 33 1.69 0.14 11.42
C GLN A 33 0.78 0.06 10.20
N HIS A 34 -0.22 0.92 10.09
CA HIS A 34 -1.11 0.96 8.93
C HIS A 34 -0.36 1.26 7.62
N LEU A 35 0.65 2.13 7.70
CA LEU A 35 1.54 2.41 6.56
C LEU A 35 2.40 1.19 6.18
N GLN A 36 2.95 0.47 7.16
CA GLN A 36 3.72 -0.74 6.89
C GLN A 36 2.87 -1.83 6.24
N GLU A 37 1.67 -2.05 6.73
CA GLU A 37 0.71 -2.99 6.14
C GLU A 37 0.34 -2.58 4.71
N ALA A 38 0.02 -1.31 4.49
CA ALA A 38 -0.29 -0.80 3.15
C ALA A 38 0.86 -1.01 2.15
N VAL A 39 2.11 -0.87 2.59
CA VAL A 39 3.29 -1.15 1.75
C VAL A 39 3.39 -2.64 1.45
N SER A 40 3.21 -3.50 2.46
CA SER A 40 3.25 -4.97 2.32
C SER A 40 2.19 -5.48 1.35
N TYR A 41 0.94 -5.01 1.48
CA TYR A 41 -0.15 -5.37 0.56
C TYR A 41 0.18 -5.01 -0.89
N ARG A 42 0.83 -3.86 -1.13
CA ARG A 42 1.24 -3.47 -2.48
C ARG A 42 2.40 -4.28 -3.04
N ALA A 43 3.26 -4.83 -2.19
CA ALA A 43 4.30 -5.75 -2.64
C ALA A 43 3.67 -7.09 -3.08
N ILE A 44 2.70 -7.59 -2.29
CA ILE A 44 1.93 -8.80 -2.61
C ILE A 44 1.14 -8.63 -3.90
N ASP A 45 0.44 -7.51 -4.08
CA ASP A 45 -0.32 -7.22 -5.31
C ASP A 45 0.57 -7.26 -6.56
N ARG A 46 1.77 -6.67 -6.50
CA ARG A 46 2.74 -6.76 -7.60
C ARG A 46 3.22 -8.20 -7.86
N LEU A 47 3.46 -8.97 -6.80
CA LEU A 47 3.82 -10.38 -6.92
C LEU A 47 2.69 -11.18 -7.58
N LEU A 48 1.44 -10.96 -7.15
CA LEU A 48 0.27 -11.63 -7.71
C LEU A 48 0.13 -11.35 -9.21
N ILE A 49 0.25 -10.08 -9.62
CA ILE A 49 0.22 -9.68 -11.03
C ILE A 49 1.35 -10.36 -11.81
N HIS A 50 2.55 -10.47 -11.22
CA HIS A 50 3.67 -11.15 -11.86
C HIS A 50 3.41 -12.65 -12.02
N LEU A 51 2.93 -13.33 -10.98
CA LEU A 51 2.59 -14.75 -11.04
C LEU A 51 1.48 -15.03 -12.05
N GLN A 52 0.45 -14.18 -12.11
CA GLN A 52 -0.63 -14.32 -13.10
C GLN A 52 -0.08 -14.27 -14.53
N LYS A 53 0.87 -13.38 -14.82
CA LYS A 53 1.53 -13.30 -16.14
C LYS A 53 2.39 -14.51 -16.47
N LEU A 54 2.89 -15.26 -15.49
CA LEU A 54 3.64 -16.49 -15.72
C LEU A 54 2.73 -17.69 -16.00
N LEU A 55 1.48 -17.61 -15.55
CA LEU A 55 0.47 -18.67 -15.71
C LEU A 55 -0.43 -18.47 -16.94
N THR A 56 -0.22 -17.39 -17.71
CA THR A 56 -0.95 -17.05 -18.94
C THR A 56 0.01 -17.07 -20.12
#